data_AF-A0A4Q3HB01-F1
#
_entry.id   AF-A0A4Q3HB01-F1
#
_cell.length_a   1.000
_cell.length_b   1.000
_cell.length_c   1.000
_cell.angle_alpha   90.00
_cell.angle_beta   90.00
_cell.angle_gamma   90.00
#
_symmetry.space_group_name_H-M   'P 1'
#
loop_
_entity.id
_entity.type
_entity.pdbx_description
1 polymer ?
#
loop_
_entity_poly.entity_id
_entity_poly.type
_entity_poly.pdbx_seq_one_letter_code
_entity_poly.pdbx_strand_id
1 'polypeptide(L)'
;MESPRRRQASPDAIAGREAAAFVRELNRQLGLWQASSVKLQTMAERLNSTGRSDPALAEEARALFKTVMTEAERFQGLLPSKPSKIAEHNRIQDTRRSFEMISARLRTSLQILGVEPRSE
;
A
#
# COMPACT_ATOMS: atom_id res chain seq x y z
N MET A 1 -33.75 -24.64 30.71
CA MET A 1 -32.96 -24.44 29.48
C MET A 1 -32.09 -23.22 29.70
N GLU A 2 -30.80 -23.42 29.94
CA GLU A 2 -29.85 -22.32 30.15
C GLU A 2 -29.51 -21.69 28.80
N SER A 3 -29.91 -20.44 28.57
CA SER A 3 -29.56 -19.73 27.34
C SER A 3 -28.04 -19.56 27.25
N PRO A 4 -27.41 -19.77 26.08
CA PRO A 4 -25.96 -19.69 25.98
C PRO A 4 -25.51 -18.27 26.32
N ARG A 5 -24.69 -18.12 27.37
CA ARG A 5 -24.07 -16.84 27.75
C ARG A 5 -23.34 -16.27 26.53
N ARG A 6 -23.87 -15.19 25.96
CA ARG A 6 -23.22 -14.40 24.91
C ARG A 6 -21.86 -13.94 25.45
N ARG A 7 -20.77 -14.54 24.96
CA ARG A 7 -19.41 -14.05 25.25
C ARG A 7 -19.33 -12.61 24.72
N GLN A 8 -19.18 -11.63 25.59
CA GLN A 8 -18.89 -10.26 25.18
C GLN A 8 -17.51 -10.26 24.51
N ALA A 9 -17.40 -9.61 23.35
CA ALA A 9 -16.13 -9.52 22.65
C ALA A 9 -15.15 -8.70 23.49
N SER A 10 -13.89 -9.16 23.61
CA SER A 10 -12.87 -8.38 24.30
C SER A 10 -12.62 -7.05 23.58
N PRO A 11 -12.17 -6.00 24.30
CA PRO A 11 -11.79 -4.72 23.69
C PRO A 11 -10.78 -4.88 22.53
N ASP A 12 -9.87 -5.84 22.64
CA ASP A 12 -8.86 -6.09 21.60
C ASP A 12 -9.47 -6.76 20.37
N ALA A 13 -10.46 -7.63 20.54
CA ALA A 13 -11.21 -8.20 19.42
C ALA A 13 -12.06 -7.14 18.70
N ILE A 14 -12.56 -6.14 19.41
CA ILE A 14 -13.25 -4.99 18.83
C ILE A 14 -12.27 -4.13 18.03
N ALA A 15 -11.16 -3.71 18.64
CA ALA A 15 -10.13 -2.91 17.98
C ALA A 15 -9.57 -3.60 16.73
N GLY A 16 -9.35 -4.92 16.79
CA GLY A 16 -8.90 -5.69 15.63
C GLY A 16 -9.92 -5.68 14.48
N ARG A 17 -11.22 -5.87 14.77
CA ARG A 17 -12.27 -5.80 13.75
C ARG A 17 -12.38 -4.41 13.13
N GLU A 18 -12.28 -3.37 13.93
CA GLU A 18 -12.34 -1.98 13.47
C GLU A 18 -11.13 -1.63 12.61
N ALA A 19 -9.92 -2.04 13.02
CA ALA A 19 -8.71 -1.90 12.22
C ALA A 19 -8.85 -2.61 10.87
N ALA A 20 -9.37 -3.84 10.85
CA ALA A 20 -9.62 -4.57 9.59
C ALA A 20 -10.67 -3.89 8.72
N ALA A 21 -11.74 -3.38 9.30
CA ALA A 21 -12.77 -2.67 8.55
C ALA A 21 -12.19 -1.40 7.92
N PHE A 22 -11.37 -0.66 8.68
CA PHE A 22 -10.73 0.56 8.23
C PHE A 22 -9.80 0.35 7.03
N VAL A 23 -8.98 -0.71 7.03
CA VAL A 23 -8.02 -0.99 5.94
C VAL A 23 -8.56 -1.87 4.83
N ARG A 24 -9.81 -2.38 4.91
CA ARG A 24 -10.31 -3.41 3.99
C ARG A 24 -10.26 -2.99 2.52
N GLU A 25 -10.83 -1.82 2.22
CA GLU A 25 -10.87 -1.27 0.87
C GLU A 25 -9.46 -1.00 0.36
N LEU A 26 -8.65 -0.37 1.21
CA LEU A 26 -7.29 -0.01 0.90
C LEU A 26 -6.40 -1.24 0.63
N ASN A 27 -6.54 -2.32 1.40
CA ASN A 27 -5.79 -3.56 1.19
C ASN A 27 -6.13 -4.22 -0.14
N ARG A 28 -7.35 -4.06 -0.66
CA ARG A 28 -7.69 -4.53 -2.01
C ARG A 28 -6.93 -3.76 -3.07
N GLN A 29 -6.88 -2.43 -2.94
CA GLN A 29 -6.13 -1.56 -3.85
C GLN A 29 -4.63 -1.82 -3.77
N LEU A 30 -4.09 -2.02 -2.57
CA LEU A 30 -2.68 -2.39 -2.35
C LEU A 30 -2.32 -3.68 -3.07
N GLY A 31 -3.20 -4.70 -3.07
CA GLY A 31 -2.97 -5.93 -3.82
C GLY A 31 -2.84 -5.69 -5.33
N LEU A 32 -3.68 -4.83 -5.89
CA LEU A 32 -3.62 -4.45 -7.32
C LEU A 32 -2.35 -3.65 -7.61
N TRP A 33 -2.01 -2.65 -6.80
CA TRP A 33 -0.80 -1.86 -6.96
C TRP A 33 0.47 -2.69 -6.79
N GLN A 34 0.46 -3.67 -5.89
CA GLN A 34 1.56 -4.62 -5.73
C GLN A 34 1.77 -5.42 -7.02
N ALA A 35 0.72 -6.01 -7.59
CA ALA A 35 0.81 -6.74 -8.85
C ALA A 35 1.31 -5.86 -9.99
N SER A 36 0.76 -4.65 -10.13
CA SER A 36 1.20 -3.67 -11.14
C SER A 36 2.65 -3.25 -10.95
N SER A 37 3.09 -3.01 -9.72
CA SER A 37 4.48 -2.63 -9.44
C SER A 37 5.48 -3.73 -9.81
N VAL A 38 5.13 -5.00 -9.60
CA VAL A 38 5.96 -6.14 -10.02
C VAL A 38 6.04 -6.20 -11.55
N LYS A 39 4.89 -6.10 -12.25
CA LYS A 39 4.84 -6.07 -13.71
C LYS A 39 5.73 -4.96 -14.28
N LEU A 40 5.60 -3.75 -13.76
CA LEU A 40 6.37 -2.58 -14.20
C LEU A 40 7.87 -2.76 -13.97
N GLN A 41 8.27 -3.30 -12.81
CA GLN A 41 9.66 -3.59 -12.52
C GLN A 41 10.25 -4.61 -13.50
N THR A 42 9.57 -5.73 -13.74
CA THR A 42 10.02 -6.74 -14.69
C THR A 42 10.14 -6.18 -16.11
N MET A 43 9.21 -5.33 -16.54
CA MET A 43 9.29 -4.67 -17.84
C MET A 43 10.46 -3.69 -17.92
N ALA A 44 10.70 -2.91 -16.87
CA ALA A 44 11.84 -1.98 -16.79
C ALA A 44 13.17 -2.73 -16.87
N GLU A 45 13.33 -3.81 -16.10
CA GLU A 45 14.53 -4.65 -16.11
C GLU A 45 14.79 -5.25 -17.50
N ARG A 46 13.73 -5.67 -18.21
CA ARG A 46 13.82 -6.19 -19.58
C ARG A 46 14.22 -5.13 -20.61
N LEU A 47 13.69 -3.92 -20.48
CA LEU A 47 14.07 -2.81 -21.37
C LEU A 47 15.54 -2.42 -21.15
N ASN A 48 15.95 -2.31 -19.90
CA ASN A 48 17.32 -2.02 -19.53
C ASN A 48 18.31 -3.08 -20.05
N SER A 49 17.98 -4.38 -19.94
CA SER A 49 18.86 -5.45 -20.45
C SER A 49 18.97 -5.49 -21.97
N THR A 50 18.01 -4.91 -22.70
CA THR A 50 18.04 -4.82 -24.17
C THR A 50 18.52 -3.46 -24.68
N GLY A 51 18.90 -2.53 -23.78
CA GLY A 51 19.30 -1.18 -24.13
C GLY A 51 18.18 -0.35 -24.76
N ARG A 52 16.92 -0.72 -24.53
CA ARG A 52 15.73 -0.04 -25.08
C ARG A 52 15.10 0.86 -24.02
N SER A 53 14.40 1.89 -24.47
CA SER A 53 13.59 2.77 -23.64
C SER A 53 12.12 2.73 -24.05
N ASP A 54 11.22 2.87 -23.08
CA ASP A 54 9.79 3.05 -23.31
C ASP A 54 9.27 4.18 -22.40
N PRO A 55 9.06 5.40 -22.96
CA PRO A 55 8.54 6.52 -22.20
C PRO A 55 7.14 6.26 -21.61
N ALA A 56 6.31 5.46 -22.28
CA ALA A 56 4.96 5.17 -21.77
C ALA A 56 5.02 4.32 -20.49
N LEU A 57 5.97 3.38 -20.42
CA LEU A 57 6.19 2.57 -19.23
C LEU A 57 6.67 3.44 -18.05
N ALA A 58 7.54 4.42 -18.32
CA ALA A 58 8.02 5.35 -17.30
C ALA A 58 6.89 6.24 -16.76
N GLU A 59 6.01 6.74 -17.63
CA GLU A 59 4.82 7.49 -17.22
C GLU A 59 3.82 6.64 -16.44
N GLU A 60 3.61 5.37 -16.82
CA GLU A 60 2.76 4.44 -16.05
C GLU A 60 3.33 4.20 -14.64
N ALA A 61 4.64 3.97 -14.53
CA ALA A 61 5.31 3.82 -13.25
C ALA A 61 5.26 5.09 -12.39
N ARG A 62 5.40 6.27 -13.01
CA ARG A 62 5.31 7.58 -12.34
C ARG A 62 3.91 7.84 -11.83
N ALA A 63 2.89 7.59 -12.64
CA ALA A 63 1.49 7.77 -12.27
C ALA A 63 1.09 6.86 -11.10
N LEU A 64 1.52 5.59 -11.15
CA LEU A 64 1.27 4.65 -10.06
C LEU A 64 2.04 5.04 -8.80
N PHE A 65 3.30 5.47 -8.92
CA PHE A 65 4.08 5.95 -7.78
C PHE A 65 3.40 7.14 -7.09
N LYS A 66 2.96 8.15 -7.85
CA LYS A 66 2.22 9.30 -7.32
C LYS A 66 0.95 8.87 -6.60
N THR A 67 0.15 8.00 -7.23
CA THR A 67 -1.09 7.46 -6.63
C THR A 67 -0.82 6.78 -5.29
N VAL A 68 0.18 5.90 -5.23
CA VAL A 68 0.55 5.15 -4.01
C VAL A 68 1.02 6.10 -2.91
N MET A 69 1.83 7.11 -3.25
CA MET A 69 2.31 8.11 -2.28
C MET A 69 1.18 8.98 -1.74
N THR A 70 0.30 9.50 -2.60
CA THR A 70 -0.85 10.31 -2.19
C THR A 70 -1.79 9.52 -1.27
N GLU A 71 -2.07 8.26 -1.58
CA GLU A 71 -2.91 7.42 -0.73
C GLU A 71 -2.22 7.02 0.57
N ALA A 72 -0.88 6.86 0.58
CA ALA A 72 -0.12 6.65 1.81
C ALA A 72 -0.20 7.86 2.75
N GLU A 73 -0.03 9.07 2.21
CA GLU A 73 -0.15 10.32 2.97
C GLU A 73 -1.58 10.51 3.52
N ARG A 74 -2.59 10.30 2.67
CA ARG A 74 -3.99 10.33 3.08
C ARG A 74 -4.27 9.32 4.18
N PHE A 75 -3.77 8.09 4.05
CA PHE A 75 -3.92 7.05 5.06
C PHE A 75 -3.31 7.49 6.40
N GLN A 76 -2.09 8.02 6.39
CA GLN A 76 -1.43 8.51 7.60
C GLN A 76 -2.15 9.71 8.21
N GLY A 77 -2.68 10.63 7.40
CA GLY A 77 -3.47 11.77 7.86
C GLY A 77 -4.79 11.39 8.54
N LEU A 78 -5.33 10.20 8.24
CA LEU A 78 -6.56 9.70 8.88
C LEU A 78 -6.30 9.03 10.25
N LEU A 79 -5.09 8.55 10.53
CA LEU A 79 -4.82 7.80 11.76
C LEU A 79 -4.96 8.60 13.06
N PRO A 80 -4.62 9.89 13.15
CA PRO A 80 -4.85 10.69 14.36
C PRO A 80 -6.33 10.78 14.76
N SER A 81 -7.27 10.56 13.82
CA SER A 81 -8.71 10.53 14.11
C SER A 81 -9.20 9.20 14.71
N LYS A 82 -8.32 8.19 14.81
CA LYS A 82 -8.65 6.86 15.32
C LYS A 82 -8.19 6.68 16.76
N PRO A 83 -8.93 5.93 17.60
CA PRO A 83 -8.41 5.45 18.88
C PRO A 83 -7.04 4.79 18.74
N SER A 84 -6.14 5.01 19.70
CA SER A 84 -4.76 4.49 19.69
C SER A 84 -4.70 2.98 19.46
N LYS A 85 -5.57 2.21 20.13
CA LYS A 85 -5.69 0.75 19.95
C LYS A 85 -5.96 0.31 18.51
N ILE A 86 -6.58 1.16 17.69
CA ILE A 86 -6.81 0.90 16.26
C ILE A 86 -5.61 1.38 15.46
N ALA A 87 -5.17 2.62 15.69
CA ALA A 87 -4.07 3.25 14.95
C ALA A 87 -2.73 2.50 15.09
N GLU A 88 -2.50 1.85 16.23
CA GLU A 88 -1.29 1.09 16.53
C GLU A 88 -1.43 -0.41 16.21
N HIS A 89 -2.62 -0.86 15.80
CA HIS A 89 -2.90 -2.27 15.55
C HIS A 89 -2.01 -2.83 14.42
N ASN A 90 -1.56 -4.09 14.53
CA ASN A 90 -0.66 -4.73 13.55
C ASN A 90 -1.12 -4.59 12.09
N ARG A 91 -2.44 -4.69 11.84
CA ARG A 91 -3.05 -4.47 10.52
C ARG A 91 -2.71 -3.10 9.90
N ILE A 92 -2.65 -2.03 10.71
CA ILE A 92 -2.23 -0.70 10.26
C ILE A 92 -0.75 -0.72 9.87
N GLN A 93 0.09 -1.37 10.67
CA GLN A 93 1.52 -1.49 10.39
C GLN A 93 1.78 -2.30 9.11
N ASP A 94 1.03 -3.39 8.88
CA ASP A 94 1.12 -4.18 7.66
C ASP A 94 0.71 -3.38 6.41
N THR A 95 -0.32 -2.55 6.54
CA THR A 95 -0.73 -1.61 5.47
C THR A 95 0.37 -0.57 5.20
N ARG A 96 1.02 -0.01 6.23
CA ARG A 96 2.17 0.91 6.07
C ARG A 96 3.33 0.25 5.33
N ARG A 97 3.73 -0.94 5.77
CA ARG A 97 4.80 -1.73 5.11
C ARG A 97 4.46 -2.01 3.65
N SER A 98 3.21 -2.29 3.34
CA SER A 98 2.77 -2.52 1.96
C SER A 98 2.98 -1.27 1.08
N PHE A 99 2.63 -0.07 1.58
CA PHE A 99 2.92 1.18 0.88
C PHE A 99 4.42 1.40 0.66
N GLU A 100 5.23 1.19 1.70
CA GLU A 100 6.69 1.33 1.63
C GLU A 100 7.30 0.38 0.59
N MET A 101 6.89 -0.89 0.59
CA MET A 101 7.38 -1.88 -0.36
C MET A 101 6.99 -1.55 -1.80
N ILE A 102 5.74 -1.14 -2.05
CA ILE A 102 5.26 -0.80 -3.39
C ILE A 102 5.95 0.46 -3.89
N SER A 103 6.03 1.51 -3.08
CA SER A 103 6.69 2.77 -3.45
C SER A 103 8.19 2.59 -3.69
N ALA A 104 8.88 1.79 -2.85
CA ALA A 104 10.29 1.45 -3.07
C ALA A 104 10.49 0.72 -4.40
N ARG A 105 9.64 -0.25 -4.72
CA ARG A 105 9.71 -0.97 -6.00
C ARG A 105 9.53 -0.03 -7.19
N LEU A 106 8.51 0.83 -7.15
CA LEU A 106 8.23 1.77 -8.23
C LEU A 106 9.35 2.80 -8.41
N ARG A 107 9.94 3.26 -7.30
CA ARG A 107 11.15 4.11 -7.32
C ARG A 107 12.30 3.40 -8.04
N THR A 108 12.56 2.13 -7.74
CA THR A 108 13.58 1.34 -8.43
C THR A 108 13.26 1.20 -9.92
N SER A 109 12.00 0.91 -10.28
CA SER A 109 11.59 0.82 -11.69
C SER A 109 11.84 2.13 -12.45
N LEU A 110 11.52 3.28 -11.83
CA LEU A 110 11.77 4.60 -12.42
C LEU A 110 13.27 4.87 -12.60
N GLN A 111 14.09 4.52 -11.61
CA GLN A 111 15.56 4.63 -11.72
C GLN A 111 16.12 3.78 -12.87
N ILE A 112 15.64 2.55 -13.03
CA ILE A 112 16.03 1.67 -14.16
C ILE A 112 15.64 2.29 -15.49
N LEU A 113 14.50 2.99 -15.55
CA LEU A 113 14.02 3.69 -16.75
C LEU A 113 14.70 5.05 -16.98
N GLY A 114 15.66 5.44 -16.14
CA GLY A 114 16.38 6.71 -16.26
C GLY A 114 15.53 7.93 -15.87
N VAL A 115 14.50 7.73 -15.05
CA VAL A 115 13.55 8.78 -14.65
C VAL A 115 13.62 8.98 -13.14
N GLU A 116 13.84 10.21 -12.69
CA GLU A 116 13.78 10.52 -11.25
C GLU A 116 12.33 10.55 -10.75
N PRO A 117 12.03 9.89 -9.61
CA PRO A 117 10.77 10.08 -8.91
C PRO A 117 10.78 11.48 -8.32
N ARG A 118 9.92 12.37 -8.83
CA ARG A 118 9.78 13.70 -8.24
C ARG A 118 9.06 13.58 -6.90
N SER A 119 9.71 14.04 -5.83
CA SER A 119 9.07 14.37 -4.56
C SER A 119 8.45 15.74 -4.72
N GLU A 120 7.15 15.81 -5.02
CA GLU A 120 6.39 17.06 -4.88
C GLU A 120 6.00 17.25 -3.41
#